data_AF-K0K4A5-F1
#
_entry.id   AF-K0K4A5-F1
#
_cell.length_a   1.000
_cell.length_b   1.000
_cell.length_c   1.000
_cell.angle_alpha   90.00
_cell.angle_beta   90.00
_cell.angle_gamma   90.00
#
_symmetry.space_group_name_H-M   'P 1'
#
loop_
_entity.id
_entity.type
_entity.pdbx_description
1 polymer ?
#
loop_
_entity_poly.entity_id
_entity_poly.type
_entity_poly.pdbx_seq_one_letter_code
_entity_poly.pdbx_strand_id
1 'polypeptide(L)'
;MTIYSQHPSRGKIQVLATYRSPGGVVSATVTSLDDTTLATPIVDALNRISACATVPVGVHDNRDGRFEHYPSDHLAALTEPGVRRDLLTGAHSLWYEYVKALLHDSLLYLDECTDHVPDPVRLAINAELEAEARGLREAVAEFTEGIEPFAAPNRRVWDFEAPFVSFGDVDGLGGEARRRLDDAERDLHVDQVRNSAADLRLLLDAYTRCDNDEARLLVEEFSITDDPFDEGPDRLFLAVEAPLPGGAHGRADWGVEVCRWVADDPEDEDSGATGEPVLRCGRTTPPSAAELAELLDGSGGSTRRLAEWAGTPVGEALPGTAFVVTKRYEV
;
A
#
# COMPACT_ATOMS: atom_id res chain seq x y z
N MET A 1 7.01 16.94 4.66
CA MET A 1 7.59 15.58 4.78
C MET A 1 9.07 15.70 5.10
N THR A 2 9.63 14.75 5.85
CA THR A 2 11.07 14.61 6.07
C THR A 2 11.65 13.65 5.03
N ILE A 3 12.71 14.07 4.34
CA ILE A 3 13.44 13.25 3.38
C ILE A 3 14.72 12.78 4.05
N TYR A 4 14.91 11.47 4.10
CA TYR A 4 16.10 10.84 4.62
C TYR A 4 17.06 10.51 3.48
N SER A 5 18.34 10.81 3.68
CA SER A 5 19.37 10.54 2.68
C SER A 5 20.66 10.02 3.31
N GLN A 6 21.45 9.32 2.48
CA GLN A 6 22.77 8.82 2.85
C GLN A 6 23.83 9.84 2.49
N HIS A 7 24.75 10.10 3.42
CA HIS A 7 25.89 10.97 3.18
C HIS A 7 27.18 10.29 3.65
N PRO A 8 28.09 9.89 2.73
CA PRO A 8 29.40 9.36 3.10
C PRO A 8 30.22 10.36 3.91
N SER A 9 30.73 9.95 5.07
CA SER A 9 31.49 10.83 5.97
C SER A 9 32.51 10.03 6.78
N ARG A 10 33.81 10.30 6.58
CA ARG A 10 34.93 9.75 7.37
C ARG A 10 34.89 8.21 7.55
N GLY A 11 34.58 7.49 6.47
CA GLY A 11 34.52 6.02 6.49
C GLY A 11 33.26 5.43 7.12
N LYS A 12 32.24 6.27 7.36
CA LYS A 12 30.89 5.90 7.78
C LYS A 12 29.86 6.46 6.82
N ILE A 13 28.62 6.00 6.93
CA ILE A 13 27.46 6.55 6.24
C ILE A 13 26.58 7.28 7.24
N GLN A 14 26.44 8.59 7.08
CA GLN A 14 25.51 9.39 7.88
C GLN A 14 24.11 9.29 7.28
N VAL A 15 23.12 9.12 8.14
CA VAL A 15 21.70 9.28 7.78
C VAL A 15 21.31 10.72 8.11
N LEU A 16 20.92 11.48 7.10
CA LEU A 16 20.51 12.87 7.23
C LEU A 16 19.00 13.01 7.06
N ALA A 17 18.34 13.70 7.98
CA ALA A 17 16.96 14.14 7.87
C ALA A 17 16.92 15.54 7.26
N THR A 18 16.19 15.72 6.16
CA THR A 18 16.05 17.00 5.47
C THR A 18 14.59 17.37 5.32
N TYR A 19 14.21 18.57 5.73
CA TYR A 19 12.82 19.03 5.64
C TYR A 19 12.74 20.53 5.38
N ARG A 20 11.59 20.97 4.86
CA ARG A 20 11.31 22.40 4.70
C ARG A 20 10.79 23.00 6.00
N SER A 21 11.22 24.23 6.27
CA SER A 21 10.74 25.07 7.35
C SER A 21 10.45 26.49 6.85
N PRO A 22 9.74 27.32 7.63
CA PRO A 22 9.57 28.75 7.30
C PRO A 22 10.91 29.48 7.08
N GLY A 23 11.99 29.04 7.74
CA GLY A 23 13.34 29.58 7.59
C GLY A 23 14.13 29.03 6.39
N GLY A 24 13.54 28.14 5.60
CA GLY A 24 14.21 27.44 4.49
C GLY A 24 14.41 25.95 4.76
N VAL A 25 15.33 25.32 4.02
CA VAL A 25 15.63 23.90 4.16
C VAL A 25 16.51 23.66 5.38
N VAL A 26 16.08 22.77 6.27
CA VAL A 26 16.84 22.30 7.44
C VAL A 26 17.34 20.89 7.16
N SER A 27 18.60 20.62 7.51
CA SER A 27 19.19 19.28 7.45
C SER A 27 19.88 18.95 8.77
N ALA A 28 19.63 17.77 9.30
CA ALA A 28 20.18 17.29 10.56
C ALA A 28 20.67 15.84 10.44
N THR A 29 21.78 15.51 11.10
CA THR A 29 22.24 14.13 11.20
C THR A 29 21.39 13.37 12.21
N VAL A 30 20.75 12.30 11.77
CA VAL A 30 20.03 11.36 12.65
C VAL A 30 21.04 10.44 13.33
N THR A 31 21.84 9.72 12.53
CA THR A 31 22.81 8.74 13.04
C THR A 31 23.94 8.50 12.03
N SER A 32 24.89 7.63 12.38
CA SER A 32 25.99 7.19 11.51
C SER A 32 26.18 5.68 11.60
N LEU A 33 26.24 5.03 10.45
CA LEU A 33 26.37 3.58 10.25
C LEU A 33 27.72 3.25 9.61
N ASP A 34 28.15 2.00 9.72
CA ASP A 34 29.49 1.61 9.27
C ASP A 34 29.58 1.45 7.75
N ASP A 35 28.48 1.10 7.07
CA ASP A 35 28.43 1.02 5.60
C ASP A 35 27.03 1.26 5.02
N THR A 36 26.95 1.23 3.68
CA THR A 36 25.73 1.47 2.90
C THR A 36 24.72 0.32 2.96
N THR A 37 25.16 -0.91 3.23
CA THR A 37 24.27 -2.09 3.31
C THR A 37 23.39 -2.04 4.55
N LEU A 38 23.89 -1.44 5.64
CA LEU A 38 23.08 -1.13 6.82
C LEU A 38 22.25 0.16 6.65
N ALA A 39 22.80 1.18 5.99
CA ALA A 39 22.15 2.48 5.86
C ALA A 39 20.99 2.51 4.85
N THR A 40 21.10 1.78 3.75
CA THR A 40 20.10 1.82 2.66
C THR A 40 18.71 1.38 3.11
N PRO A 41 18.55 0.19 3.74
CA PRO A 41 17.25 -0.28 4.21
C PRO A 41 16.60 0.68 5.22
N ILE A 42 17.40 1.24 6.14
CA ILE A 42 16.91 2.17 7.17
C ILE A 42 16.43 3.49 6.53
N VAL A 43 17.18 4.03 5.58
CA VAL A 43 16.80 5.27 4.87
C VAL A 43 15.52 5.06 4.05
N ASP A 44 15.39 3.92 3.38
CA ASP A 44 14.19 3.56 2.62
C ASP A 44 12.96 3.47 3.53
N ALA A 45 13.07 2.71 4.62
CA ALA A 45 12.01 2.58 5.62
C ALA A 45 11.60 3.93 6.23
N LEU A 46 12.56 4.78 6.63
CA LEU A 46 12.29 6.11 7.19
C LEU A 46 11.58 7.03 6.20
N ASN A 47 11.95 6.98 4.92
CA ASN A 47 11.26 7.75 3.88
C ASN A 47 9.82 7.28 3.68
N ARG A 48 9.57 5.96 3.63
CA ARG A 48 8.21 5.40 3.57
C ARG A 48 7.38 5.79 4.79
N ILE A 49 7.95 5.66 5.99
CA ILE A 49 7.31 6.08 7.24
C ILE A 49 6.96 7.56 7.23
N SER A 50 7.88 8.46 6.85
CA SER A 50 7.58 9.90 6.79
C SER A 50 6.50 10.18 5.74
N ALA A 51 6.52 9.52 4.58
CA ALA A 51 5.47 9.67 3.59
C ALA A 51 4.11 9.22 4.13
N CYS A 52 4.00 8.01 4.67
CA CYS A 52 2.74 7.50 5.23
C CYS A 52 2.27 8.26 6.47
N ALA A 53 3.17 8.82 7.27
CA ALA A 53 2.80 9.63 8.44
C ALA A 53 2.29 11.03 8.06
N THR A 54 2.68 11.54 6.89
CA THR A 54 2.45 12.94 6.52
C THR A 54 1.37 13.10 5.45
N VAL A 55 1.26 12.17 4.51
CA VAL A 55 0.27 12.24 3.43
C VAL A 55 -1.18 12.21 3.94
N PRO A 56 -1.55 11.39 4.93
CA PRO A 56 -2.90 11.42 5.48
C PRO A 56 -3.26 12.80 6.02
N VAL A 57 -2.33 13.50 6.66
CA VAL A 57 -2.54 14.80 7.34
C VAL A 57 -2.31 16.00 6.42
N GLY A 58 -2.09 15.76 5.12
CA GLY A 58 -1.82 16.80 4.13
C GLY A 58 -3.03 17.69 3.82
N VAL A 59 -2.77 18.93 3.40
CA VAL A 59 -3.78 19.96 3.06
C VAL A 59 -4.76 19.59 1.94
N HIS A 60 -4.51 18.49 1.23
CA HIS A 60 -5.38 17.97 0.17
C HIS A 60 -6.51 17.08 0.71
N ASP A 61 -6.71 17.00 2.02
CA ASP A 61 -7.93 16.42 2.57
C ASP A 61 -9.15 17.31 2.27
N ASN A 62 -9.86 16.94 1.20
CA ASN A 62 -11.00 17.66 0.64
C ASN A 62 -12.35 17.19 1.22
N ARG A 63 -12.37 16.32 2.23
CA ARG A 63 -13.61 15.85 2.87
C ARG A 63 -14.26 16.96 3.70
N ASP A 64 -15.59 17.08 3.64
CA ASP A 64 -16.34 17.98 4.50
C ASP A 64 -16.17 17.57 5.97
N GLY A 65 -15.81 18.50 6.86
CA GLY A 65 -15.53 18.20 8.28
C GLY A 65 -14.15 17.58 8.55
N ARG A 66 -13.19 17.71 7.62
CA ARG A 66 -11.78 17.21 7.66
C ARG A 66 -11.02 17.31 9.00
N PHE A 67 -11.46 18.16 9.91
CA PHE A 67 -10.77 18.43 11.17
C PHE A 67 -11.54 17.97 12.41
N GLU A 68 -12.83 17.65 12.32
CA GLU A 68 -13.61 17.48 13.54
C GLU A 68 -13.14 16.27 14.36
N HIS A 69 -12.55 15.24 13.72
CA HIS A 69 -11.82 14.15 14.41
C HIS A 69 -10.76 13.53 13.48
N TYR A 70 -9.63 14.20 13.27
CA TYR A 70 -8.54 13.63 12.49
C TYR A 70 -7.98 12.35 13.16
N PRO A 71 -7.88 11.20 12.48
CA PRO A 71 -7.44 9.96 13.11
C PRO A 71 -5.94 10.01 13.47
N SER A 72 -5.61 9.82 14.75
CA SER A 72 -4.24 9.95 15.28
C SER A 72 -3.49 8.62 15.46
N ASP A 73 -4.15 7.49 15.20
CA ASP A 73 -3.62 6.16 15.51
C ASP A 73 -2.27 5.89 14.83
N HIS A 74 -2.12 6.35 13.59
CA HIS A 74 -0.88 6.24 12.82
C HIS A 74 0.30 7.01 13.46
N LEU A 75 0.04 8.12 14.16
CA LEU A 75 1.08 8.87 14.89
C LEU A 75 1.50 8.17 16.18
N ALA A 76 0.57 7.48 16.85
CA ALA A 76 0.91 6.65 18.03
C ALA A 76 1.81 5.47 17.63
N ALA A 77 1.53 4.82 16.51
CA ALA A 77 2.31 3.69 16.00
C ALA A 77 3.79 4.03 15.70
N LEU A 78 4.12 5.30 15.41
CA LEU A 78 5.50 5.75 15.24
C LEU A 78 6.33 5.57 16.53
N THR A 79 5.72 5.84 17.68
CA THR A 79 6.41 5.88 18.98
C THR A 79 6.14 4.67 19.87
N GLU A 80 5.07 3.94 19.61
CA GLU A 80 4.60 2.85 20.48
C GLU A 80 4.58 1.53 19.71
N PRO A 81 5.64 0.69 19.81
CA PRO A 81 5.70 -0.59 19.12
C PRO A 81 4.51 -1.52 19.42
N GLY A 82 3.98 -1.45 20.65
CA GLY A 82 2.80 -2.23 21.06
C GLY A 82 1.53 -1.88 20.28
N VAL A 83 1.41 -0.64 19.79
CA VAL A 83 0.24 -0.13 19.06
C VAL A 83 0.33 -0.45 17.57
N ARG A 84 1.52 -0.78 17.04
CA ARG A 84 1.71 -1.08 15.61
C ARG A 84 0.83 -2.24 15.15
N ARG A 85 0.69 -3.29 15.96
CA ARG A 85 -0.19 -4.43 15.66
C ARG A 85 -1.66 -4.06 15.52
N ASP A 86 -2.08 -3.02 16.25
CA ASP A 86 -3.45 -2.54 16.25
C ASP A 86 -3.71 -1.51 15.15
N LEU A 87 -2.67 -1.08 14.40
CA LEU A 87 -2.79 -0.08 13.35
C LEU A 87 -3.74 -0.54 12.22
N LEU A 88 -3.80 -1.85 11.97
CA LEU A 88 -4.68 -2.49 11.01
C LEU A 88 -6.10 -2.73 11.54
N THR A 89 -6.48 -2.06 12.63
CA THR A 89 -7.85 -2.06 13.16
C THR A 89 -8.54 -0.73 12.86
N GLY A 90 -9.87 -0.77 12.68
CA GLY A 90 -10.68 0.41 12.36
C GLY A 90 -11.22 0.42 10.93
N ALA A 91 -11.92 1.50 10.60
CA ALA A 91 -12.55 1.72 9.30
C ALA A 91 -12.88 3.21 9.12
N HIS A 92 -11.86 4.08 9.17
CA HIS A 92 -12.10 5.51 9.05
C HIS A 92 -12.48 5.90 7.61
N SER A 93 -11.62 5.59 6.65
CA SER A 93 -11.85 5.74 5.20
C SER A 93 -10.94 4.78 4.45
N LEU A 94 -11.31 4.34 3.25
CA LEU A 94 -10.53 3.39 2.47
C LEU A 94 -9.11 3.91 2.21
N TRP A 95 -8.99 5.20 1.89
CA TRP A 95 -7.70 5.87 1.76
C TRP A 95 -6.86 5.78 3.04
N TYR A 96 -7.44 6.11 4.21
CA TYR A 96 -6.68 6.12 5.46
C TYR A 96 -6.25 4.70 5.87
N GLU A 97 -7.12 3.71 5.63
CA GLU A 97 -6.81 2.31 5.91
C GLU A 97 -5.72 1.76 4.98
N TYR A 98 -5.70 2.18 3.71
CA TYR A 98 -4.60 1.90 2.79
C TYR A 98 -3.27 2.48 3.29
N VAL A 99 -3.24 3.76 3.68
CA VAL A 99 -2.01 4.38 4.18
C VAL A 99 -1.53 3.74 5.47
N LYS A 100 -2.44 3.33 6.37
CA LYS A 100 -2.07 2.59 7.58
C LYS A 100 -1.44 1.23 7.30
N ALA A 101 -1.90 0.53 6.27
CA ALA A 101 -1.26 -0.73 5.85
C ALA A 101 0.18 -0.50 5.37
N LEU A 102 0.40 0.49 4.50
CA LEU A 102 1.74 0.85 4.05
C LEU A 102 2.65 1.31 5.21
N LEU A 103 2.11 2.06 6.16
CA LEU A 103 2.83 2.49 7.35
C LEU A 103 3.21 1.29 8.24
N HIS A 104 2.27 0.37 8.45
CA HIS A 104 2.48 -0.84 9.24
C HIS A 104 3.67 -1.64 8.69
N ASP A 105 3.68 -1.92 7.39
CA ASP A 105 4.72 -2.72 6.76
C ASP A 105 6.07 -1.99 6.78
N SER A 106 6.06 -0.67 6.58
CA SER A 106 7.28 0.15 6.66
C SER A 106 7.86 0.19 8.08
N LEU A 107 7.03 0.18 9.12
CA LEU A 107 7.46 0.13 10.51
C LEU A 107 8.01 -1.26 10.88
N LEU A 108 7.38 -2.34 10.41
CA LEU A 108 7.90 -3.70 10.60
C LEU A 108 9.24 -3.88 9.90
N TYR A 109 9.36 -3.41 8.66
CA TYR A 109 10.62 -3.44 7.92
C TYR A 109 11.71 -2.63 8.63
N LEU A 110 11.39 -1.47 9.20
CA LEU A 110 12.34 -0.71 10.01
C LEU A 110 12.78 -1.49 11.27
N ASP A 111 11.87 -2.18 11.95
CA ASP A 111 12.20 -3.02 13.11
C ASP A 111 13.19 -4.11 12.70
N GLU A 112 12.92 -4.84 11.63
CA GLU A 112 13.82 -5.87 11.09
C GLU A 112 15.20 -5.31 10.72
N CYS A 113 15.24 -4.14 10.07
CA CYS A 113 16.48 -3.47 9.69
C CYS A 113 17.30 -3.00 10.89
N THR A 114 16.64 -2.73 12.04
CA THR A 114 17.28 -2.20 13.24
C THR A 114 17.56 -3.25 14.32
N ASP A 115 17.14 -4.50 14.11
CA ASP A 115 17.41 -5.61 15.04
C ASP A 115 18.90 -5.93 15.22
N HIS A 116 19.73 -5.59 14.22
CA HIS A 116 21.16 -5.90 14.20
C HIS A 116 22.06 -4.66 14.33
N VAL A 117 21.49 -3.46 14.47
CA VAL A 117 22.29 -2.24 14.64
C VAL A 117 22.66 -2.00 16.11
N PRO A 118 23.78 -1.31 16.39
CA PRO A 118 24.16 -0.96 17.76
C PRO A 118 23.10 -0.10 18.47
N ASP A 119 22.96 -0.27 19.79
CA ASP A 119 21.99 0.46 20.63
C ASP A 119 21.96 1.98 20.39
N PRO A 120 23.10 2.70 20.25
CA PRO A 120 23.08 4.14 20.00
C PRO A 120 22.39 4.51 18.67
N VAL A 121 22.49 3.66 17.66
CA VAL A 121 21.85 3.88 16.35
C VAL A 121 20.34 3.72 16.50
N ARG A 122 19.90 2.65 17.16
CA ARG A 122 18.47 2.39 17.42
C ARG A 122 17.83 3.49 18.27
N LEU A 123 18.52 3.97 19.31
CA LEU A 123 18.07 5.10 20.12
C LEU A 123 17.91 6.39 19.30
N ALA A 124 18.85 6.67 18.39
CA ALA A 124 18.77 7.83 17.52
C ALA A 124 17.61 7.75 16.52
N ILE A 125 17.35 6.56 15.95
CA ILE A 125 16.21 6.31 15.07
C ILE A 125 14.89 6.51 15.82
N ASN A 126 14.75 5.95 17.02
CA ASN A 126 13.55 6.13 17.84
C ASN A 126 13.32 7.60 18.21
N ALA A 127 14.39 8.33 18.58
CA ALA A 127 14.29 9.76 18.86
C ALA A 127 13.84 10.58 17.64
N GLU A 128 14.24 10.18 16.43
CA GLU A 128 13.78 10.80 15.18
C GLU A 128 12.30 10.51 14.91
N LEU A 129 11.83 9.26 15.10
CA LEU A 129 10.41 8.90 15.00
C LEU A 129 9.56 9.68 16.02
N GLU A 130 10.05 9.84 17.25
CA GLU A 130 9.40 10.67 18.26
C GLU A 130 9.32 12.15 17.85
N ALA A 131 10.37 12.68 17.24
CA ALA A 131 10.38 14.06 16.74
C ALA A 131 9.39 14.27 15.58
N GLU A 132 9.33 13.32 14.64
CA GLU A 132 8.35 13.31 13.54
C GLU A 132 6.92 13.25 14.08
N ALA A 133 6.62 12.28 14.96
CA ALA A 133 5.30 12.13 15.56
C ALA A 133 4.86 13.36 16.35
N ARG A 134 5.78 13.96 17.13
CA ARG A 134 5.49 15.18 17.89
C ARG A 134 5.19 16.36 16.96
N GLY A 135 6.03 16.58 15.95
CA GLY A 135 5.85 17.67 14.99
C GLY A 135 4.54 17.54 14.20
N LEU A 136 4.11 16.32 13.89
CA LEU A 136 2.83 16.07 13.23
C LEU A 136 1.64 16.27 14.17
N ARG A 137 1.70 15.80 15.42
CA ARG A 137 0.64 16.03 16.41
C ARG A 137 0.42 17.53 16.67
N GLU A 138 1.51 18.29 16.82
CA GLU A 138 1.45 19.75 16.98
C GLU A 138 0.80 20.42 15.76
N ALA A 139 1.20 20.03 14.55
CA ALA A 139 0.60 20.56 13.33
C ALA A 139 -0.91 20.25 13.24
N VAL A 140 -1.32 19.00 13.47
CA VAL A 140 -2.74 18.58 13.42
C VAL A 140 -3.59 19.30 14.46
N ALA A 141 -3.07 19.48 15.69
CA ALA A 141 -3.79 20.19 16.74
C ALA A 141 -4.07 21.66 16.36
N GLU A 142 -3.06 22.38 15.83
CA GLU A 142 -3.21 23.77 15.38
C GLU A 142 -4.25 23.90 14.25
N PHE A 143 -4.25 22.95 13.29
CA PHE A 143 -5.25 22.92 12.21
C PHE A 143 -6.67 22.67 12.74
N THR A 144 -6.81 21.82 13.76
CA THR A 144 -8.11 21.49 14.37
C THR A 144 -8.73 22.70 15.09
N GLU A 145 -7.91 23.55 15.70
CA GLU A 145 -8.36 24.74 16.43
C GLU A 145 -8.64 25.96 15.53
N GLY A 146 -8.38 25.86 14.22
CA GLY A 146 -8.56 26.96 13.27
C GLY A 146 -7.58 28.12 13.48
N ILE A 147 -6.48 27.88 14.19
CA ILE A 147 -5.46 28.87 14.50
C ILE A 147 -4.46 28.89 13.35
N GLU A 148 -4.18 30.08 12.79
CA GLU A 148 -3.12 30.21 11.80
C GLU A 148 -1.78 29.81 12.46
N PRO A 149 -1.09 28.81 11.92
CA PRO A 149 0.01 28.21 12.65
C PRO A 149 1.19 29.18 12.85
N PHE A 150 1.76 29.23 14.06
CA PHE A 150 2.91 30.11 14.31
C PHE A 150 4.12 29.66 13.48
N ALA A 151 4.70 30.59 12.70
CA ALA A 151 5.81 30.32 11.79
C ALA A 151 7.16 30.22 12.53
N ALA A 152 7.30 29.23 13.43
CA ALA A 152 8.57 28.94 14.06
C ALA A 152 9.62 28.54 12.99
N PRO A 153 10.86 29.06 13.03
CA PRO A 153 11.85 28.86 11.97
C PRO A 153 12.32 27.41 11.80
N ASN A 154 12.06 26.54 12.77
CA ASN A 154 12.36 25.10 12.74
C ASN A 154 11.13 24.21 12.45
N ARG A 155 9.95 24.80 12.27
CA ARG A 155 8.70 24.08 11.99
C ARG A 155 8.80 23.30 10.67
N ARG A 156 8.35 22.05 10.65
CA ARG A 156 8.30 21.23 9.42
C ARG A 156 7.08 21.61 8.56
N VAL A 157 7.26 21.72 7.24
CA VAL A 157 6.18 21.90 6.26
C VAL A 157 5.83 20.56 5.62
N TRP A 158 4.54 20.22 5.59
CA TRP A 158 4.07 18.86 5.31
C TRP A 158 3.40 18.67 3.94
N ASP A 159 3.09 19.75 3.23
CA ASP A 159 2.37 19.71 1.95
C ASP A 159 3.19 19.07 0.83
N PHE A 160 2.66 18.00 0.24
CA PHE A 160 3.26 17.33 -0.91
C PHE A 160 2.19 16.61 -1.74
N GLU A 161 2.23 16.79 -3.07
CA GLU A 161 1.24 16.18 -3.99
C GLU A 161 1.52 14.70 -4.29
N ALA A 162 2.79 14.27 -4.26
CA ALA A 162 3.18 12.88 -4.50
C ALA A 162 4.56 12.58 -3.89
N PRO A 163 4.68 11.95 -2.70
CA PRO A 163 5.99 11.73 -2.09
C PRO A 163 6.93 10.99 -3.05
N PHE A 164 8.22 11.39 -3.11
CA PHE A 164 9.24 10.71 -3.93
C PHE A 164 9.66 9.37 -3.31
N VAL A 165 8.69 8.51 -2.99
CA VAL A 165 8.89 7.23 -2.32
C VAL A 165 8.17 6.16 -3.10
N SER A 166 8.89 5.10 -3.47
CA SER A 166 8.32 3.90 -4.07
C SER A 166 7.99 2.88 -2.97
N PHE A 167 6.83 2.25 -3.13
CA PHE A 167 6.38 1.10 -2.34
C PHE A 167 6.47 -0.18 -3.19
N GLY A 168 7.54 -0.30 -4.00
CA GLY A 168 7.62 -1.31 -5.07
C GLY A 168 6.73 -0.92 -6.25
N ASP A 169 5.99 -1.90 -6.76
CA ASP A 169 5.03 -1.75 -7.86
C ASP A 169 3.61 -1.42 -7.39
N VAL A 170 3.42 -1.18 -6.09
CA VAL A 170 2.15 -0.69 -5.57
C VAL A 170 1.97 0.78 -5.97
N ASP A 171 0.83 1.09 -6.60
CA ASP A 171 0.44 2.47 -6.89
C ASP A 171 0.46 3.30 -5.60
N GLY A 172 1.40 4.24 -5.54
CA GLY A 172 1.83 4.85 -4.30
C GLY A 172 0.81 5.78 -3.64
N LEU A 173 1.31 6.65 -2.77
CA LEU A 173 0.54 7.67 -2.04
C LEU A 173 0.10 8.86 -2.93
N GLY A 174 -0.39 8.57 -4.14
CA GLY A 174 -0.74 9.55 -5.16
C GLY A 174 -2.18 10.07 -5.04
N GLY A 175 -2.42 11.26 -5.61
CA GLY A 175 -3.75 11.88 -5.61
C GLY A 175 -4.82 11.13 -6.41
N GLU A 176 -4.45 10.32 -7.42
CA GLU A 176 -5.41 9.50 -8.18
C GLU A 176 -5.91 8.31 -7.37
N ALA A 177 -5.01 7.52 -6.76
CA ALA A 177 -5.38 6.41 -5.87
C ALA A 177 -6.30 6.90 -4.74
N ARG A 178 -5.97 8.06 -4.15
CA ARG A 178 -6.83 8.72 -3.18
C ARG A 178 -8.22 9.01 -3.74
N ARG A 179 -8.32 9.70 -4.89
CA ARG A 179 -9.61 10.04 -5.50
C ARG A 179 -10.45 8.80 -5.77
N ARG A 180 -9.86 7.74 -6.33
CA ARG A 180 -10.57 6.50 -6.62
C ARG A 180 -11.09 5.81 -5.36
N LEU A 181 -10.31 5.78 -4.28
CA LEU A 181 -10.76 5.24 -2.99
C LEU A 181 -11.83 6.12 -2.32
N ASP A 182 -11.70 7.46 -2.40
CA ASP A 182 -12.71 8.42 -1.92
C ASP A 182 -14.02 8.29 -2.73
N ASP A 183 -13.93 8.02 -4.03
CA ASP A 183 -15.08 7.76 -4.91
C ASP A 183 -15.75 6.42 -4.59
N ALA A 184 -14.95 5.37 -4.34
CA ALA A 184 -15.43 4.04 -4.01
C ALA A 184 -16.14 3.98 -2.65
N GLU A 185 -15.74 4.82 -1.68
CA GLU A 185 -16.42 4.89 -0.38
C GLU A 185 -17.65 5.80 -0.34
N ARG A 186 -17.88 6.58 -1.41
CA ARG A 186 -18.98 7.54 -1.46
C ARG A 186 -20.32 6.83 -1.26
N ASP A 187 -21.16 7.40 -0.40
CA ASP A 187 -22.50 6.91 -0.05
C ASP A 187 -22.56 5.52 0.62
N LEU A 188 -21.42 4.96 1.06
CA LEU A 188 -21.39 3.72 1.81
C LEU A 188 -21.78 3.91 3.28
N HIS A 189 -22.44 2.91 3.84
CA HIS A 189 -22.62 2.80 5.28
C HIS A 189 -21.31 2.41 5.98
N VAL A 190 -21.12 2.82 7.24
CA VAL A 190 -19.90 2.54 8.03
C VAL A 190 -19.53 1.05 8.08
N ASP A 191 -20.51 0.15 8.11
CA ASP A 191 -20.25 -1.29 8.09
C ASP A 191 -19.74 -1.78 6.72
N GLN A 192 -20.17 -1.17 5.63
CA GLN A 192 -19.66 -1.47 4.28
C GLN A 192 -18.22 -0.97 4.14
N VAL A 193 -17.93 0.24 4.63
CA VAL A 193 -16.55 0.78 4.68
C VAL A 193 -15.65 -0.15 5.49
N ARG A 194 -16.11 -0.66 6.63
CA ARG A 194 -15.34 -1.60 7.46
C ARG A 194 -15.02 -2.90 6.73
N ASN A 195 -15.99 -3.48 6.04
CA ASN A 195 -15.79 -4.72 5.29
C ASN A 195 -14.82 -4.49 4.12
N SER A 196 -15.04 -3.43 3.34
CA SER A 196 -14.14 -3.07 2.23
C SER A 196 -12.72 -2.76 2.70
N ALA A 197 -12.55 -2.10 3.85
CA ALA A 197 -11.23 -1.89 4.44
C ALA A 197 -10.56 -3.22 4.83
N ALA A 198 -11.32 -4.19 5.36
CA ALA A 198 -10.78 -5.50 5.68
C ALA A 198 -10.37 -6.27 4.42
N ASP A 199 -11.19 -6.21 3.36
CA ASP A 199 -10.89 -6.84 2.08
C ASP A 199 -9.65 -6.22 1.40
N LEU A 200 -9.53 -4.89 1.43
CA LEU A 200 -8.36 -4.18 0.91
C LEU A 200 -7.08 -4.55 1.66
N ARG A 201 -7.12 -4.62 3.00
CA ARG A 201 -5.98 -5.08 3.80
C ARG A 201 -5.59 -6.51 3.48
N LEU A 202 -6.56 -7.36 3.17
CA LEU A 202 -6.31 -8.75 2.81
C LEU A 202 -5.58 -8.87 1.46
N LEU A 203 -5.93 -8.05 0.47
CA LEU A 203 -5.20 -7.95 -0.78
C LEU A 203 -3.77 -7.46 -0.56
N LEU A 204 -3.59 -6.40 0.24
CA LEU A 204 -2.27 -5.86 0.55
C LEU A 204 -1.38 -6.91 1.23
N ASP A 205 -1.91 -7.60 2.25
CA ASP A 205 -1.19 -8.67 2.97
C ASP A 205 -0.89 -9.89 2.08
N ALA A 206 -1.75 -10.20 1.11
CA ALA A 206 -1.47 -11.25 0.13
C ALA A 206 -0.34 -10.84 -0.84
N TYR A 207 -0.40 -9.60 -1.33
CA TYR A 207 0.57 -9.06 -2.27
C TYR A 207 1.98 -8.92 -1.65
N THR A 208 2.08 -8.45 -0.41
CA THR A 208 3.37 -8.31 0.27
C THR A 208 4.02 -9.65 0.64
N ARG A 209 3.24 -10.74 0.65
CA ARG A 209 3.72 -12.10 0.90
C ARG A 209 4.07 -12.88 -0.36
N CYS A 210 3.64 -12.44 -1.53
CA CYS A 210 3.93 -13.16 -2.77
C CYS A 210 5.33 -12.81 -3.28
N ASP A 211 6.01 -13.81 -3.83
CA ASP A 211 7.31 -13.70 -4.47
C ASP A 211 7.19 -13.62 -6.02
N ASN A 212 5.97 -13.42 -6.53
CA ASN A 212 5.69 -13.32 -7.96
C ASN A 212 5.94 -11.90 -8.48
N ASP A 213 7.08 -11.70 -9.15
CA ASP A 213 7.50 -10.43 -9.75
C ASP A 213 6.55 -9.90 -10.86
N GLU A 214 5.72 -10.77 -11.45
CA GLU A 214 4.73 -10.36 -12.47
C GLU A 214 3.40 -9.91 -11.84
N ALA A 215 3.23 -10.10 -10.52
CA ALA A 215 2.03 -9.70 -9.82
C ALA A 215 1.98 -8.18 -9.64
N ARG A 216 0.80 -7.59 -9.85
CA ARG A 216 0.55 -6.16 -9.65
C ARG A 216 -0.69 -5.94 -8.82
N LEU A 217 -0.58 -5.10 -7.79
CA LEU A 217 -1.72 -4.68 -6.98
C LEU A 217 -2.35 -3.42 -7.57
N LEU A 218 -3.62 -3.53 -7.95
CA LEU A 218 -4.46 -2.42 -8.41
C LEU A 218 -5.41 -2.04 -7.27
N VAL A 219 -4.95 -1.12 -6.42
CA VAL A 219 -5.62 -0.76 -5.15
C VAL A 219 -7.02 -0.20 -5.39
N GLU A 220 -7.16 0.65 -6.39
CA GLU A 220 -8.43 1.26 -6.80
C GLU A 220 -9.45 0.25 -7.34
N GLU A 221 -8.95 -0.84 -7.93
CA GLU A 221 -9.75 -1.87 -8.54
C GLU A 221 -9.97 -3.01 -7.57
N PHE A 222 -9.45 -2.95 -6.34
CA PHE A 222 -9.56 -4.01 -5.35
C PHE A 222 -9.15 -5.37 -5.96
N SER A 223 -8.02 -5.37 -6.67
CA SER A 223 -7.56 -6.56 -7.38
C SER A 223 -6.04 -6.70 -7.38
N ILE A 224 -5.58 -7.95 -7.51
CA ILE A 224 -4.20 -8.28 -7.86
C ILE A 224 -4.24 -9.01 -9.20
N THR A 225 -3.41 -8.60 -10.15
CA THR A 225 -3.26 -9.28 -11.43
C THR A 225 -1.90 -9.96 -11.52
N ASP A 226 -1.84 -11.09 -12.22
CA ASP A 226 -0.58 -11.71 -12.68
C ASP A 226 -0.72 -11.92 -14.19
N ASP A 227 0.01 -11.10 -14.95
CA ASP A 227 -0.08 -11.00 -16.40
C ASP A 227 1.28 -11.31 -17.05
N PRO A 228 1.63 -12.61 -17.18
CA PRO A 228 2.86 -12.99 -17.82
C PRO A 228 2.84 -12.59 -19.29
N PHE A 229 3.89 -11.89 -19.71
CA PHE A 229 4.00 -11.44 -21.09
C PHE A 229 4.04 -12.64 -22.07
N ASP A 230 3.04 -12.72 -22.93
CA ASP A 230 3.00 -13.65 -24.08
C ASP A 230 2.48 -12.88 -25.31
N GLU A 231 3.21 -13.00 -26.43
CA GLU A 231 2.82 -12.41 -27.73
C GLU A 231 1.72 -13.22 -28.44
N GLY A 232 1.30 -14.36 -27.85
CA GLY A 232 0.26 -15.22 -28.38
C GLY A 232 -1.15 -14.60 -28.34
N PRO A 233 -2.02 -14.92 -29.32
CA PRO A 233 -3.39 -14.41 -29.41
C PRO A 233 -4.32 -14.95 -28.30
N ASP A 234 -3.90 -15.99 -27.58
CA ASP A 234 -4.59 -16.57 -26.44
C ASP A 234 -3.89 -16.19 -25.12
N ARG A 235 -3.27 -15.01 -25.05
CA ARG A 235 -2.61 -14.51 -23.83
C ARG A 235 -3.60 -14.58 -22.66
N LEU A 236 -3.20 -15.26 -21.60
CA LEU A 236 -3.99 -15.41 -20.39
C LEU A 236 -3.34 -14.62 -19.26
N PHE A 237 -4.17 -14.08 -18.38
CA PHE A 237 -3.73 -13.50 -17.12
C PHE A 237 -4.64 -13.98 -15.98
N LEU A 238 -4.12 -13.88 -14.76
CA LEU A 238 -4.85 -14.17 -13.53
C LEU A 238 -5.33 -12.85 -12.92
N ALA A 239 -6.57 -12.82 -12.44
CA ALA A 239 -7.09 -11.73 -11.63
C ALA A 239 -7.65 -12.29 -10.31
N VAL A 240 -7.12 -11.79 -9.20
CA VAL A 240 -7.67 -11.98 -7.85
C VAL A 240 -8.47 -10.74 -7.51
N GLU A 241 -9.77 -10.87 -7.34
CA GLU A 241 -10.69 -9.76 -7.11
C GLU A 241 -11.32 -9.86 -5.73
N ALA A 242 -11.17 -8.80 -4.93
CA ALA A 242 -11.99 -8.61 -3.74
C ALA A 242 -13.37 -8.04 -4.11
N PRO A 243 -14.38 -8.22 -3.24
CA PRO A 243 -15.65 -7.52 -3.37
C PRO A 243 -15.42 -6.01 -3.54
N LEU A 244 -16.07 -5.41 -4.53
CA LEU A 244 -16.09 -3.96 -4.62
C LEU A 244 -16.93 -3.38 -3.48
N PRO A 245 -16.57 -2.19 -3.00
CA PRO A 245 -17.38 -1.50 -2.00
C PRO A 245 -18.83 -1.36 -2.46
N GLY A 246 -19.77 -1.71 -1.57
CA GLY A 246 -21.21 -1.72 -1.87
C GLY A 246 -21.68 -2.76 -2.91
N GLY A 247 -20.81 -3.68 -3.35
CA GLY A 247 -21.12 -4.62 -4.43
C GLY A 247 -21.23 -3.94 -5.79
N ALA A 248 -20.51 -2.83 -5.99
CA ALA A 248 -20.50 -2.09 -7.24
C ALA A 248 -20.19 -3.03 -8.43
N HIS A 249 -20.81 -2.74 -9.58
CA HIS A 249 -20.70 -3.58 -10.79
C HIS A 249 -21.08 -5.06 -10.60
N GLY A 250 -21.85 -5.37 -9.55
CA GLY A 250 -22.25 -6.75 -9.22
C GLY A 250 -21.14 -7.58 -8.57
N ARG A 251 -20.01 -6.96 -8.18
CA ARG A 251 -18.87 -7.66 -7.56
C ARG A 251 -18.99 -7.66 -6.04
N ALA A 252 -19.92 -8.46 -5.52
CA ALA A 252 -20.19 -8.58 -4.09
C ALA A 252 -19.40 -9.72 -3.40
N ASP A 253 -18.77 -10.59 -4.18
CA ASP A 253 -18.08 -11.79 -3.70
C ASP A 253 -16.62 -11.79 -4.15
N TRP A 254 -15.77 -12.50 -3.40
CA TRP A 254 -14.38 -12.75 -3.77
C TRP A 254 -14.33 -13.60 -5.04
N GLY A 255 -13.42 -13.27 -5.95
CA GLY A 255 -13.24 -13.96 -7.22
C GLY A 255 -11.77 -14.24 -7.52
N VAL A 256 -11.52 -15.42 -8.08
CA VAL A 256 -10.28 -15.68 -8.82
C VAL A 256 -10.67 -16.02 -10.24
N GLU A 257 -10.18 -15.24 -11.20
CA GLU A 257 -10.47 -15.41 -12.62
C GLU A 257 -9.19 -15.68 -13.40
N VAL A 258 -9.30 -16.60 -14.37
CA VAL A 258 -8.33 -16.68 -15.46
C VAL A 258 -9.02 -16.05 -16.65
N CYS A 259 -8.41 -15.01 -17.20
CA CYS A 259 -8.97 -14.18 -18.25
C CYS A 259 -8.12 -14.28 -19.50
N ARG A 260 -8.75 -14.21 -20.68
CA ARG A 260 -8.06 -13.98 -21.94
C ARG A 260 -7.91 -12.47 -22.14
N TRP A 261 -6.70 -12.06 -22.47
CA TRP A 261 -6.39 -10.69 -22.83
C TRP A 261 -7.07 -10.31 -24.15
N VAL A 262 -7.78 -9.19 -24.18
CA VAL A 262 -8.38 -8.62 -25.39
C VAL A 262 -7.93 -7.16 -25.49
N ALA A 263 -7.38 -6.78 -26.65
CA ALA A 263 -7.04 -5.38 -26.93
C ALA A 263 -8.33 -4.55 -26.98
N ASP A 264 -8.38 -3.42 -26.29
CA ASP A 264 -9.52 -2.50 -26.40
C ASP A 264 -9.58 -1.86 -27.81
N ASP A 265 -8.42 -1.67 -28.45
CA ASP A 265 -8.31 -1.32 -29.87
C ASP A 265 -7.22 -2.16 -30.56
N PRO A 266 -7.56 -3.04 -31.53
CA PRO A 266 -6.58 -3.88 -32.22
C PRO A 266 -5.61 -3.09 -33.12
N GLU A 267 -5.82 -1.79 -33.35
CA GLU A 267 -4.92 -0.92 -34.11
C GLU A 267 -4.02 -0.03 -33.22
N ASP A 268 -4.24 0.00 -31.90
CA ASP A 268 -3.48 0.82 -30.95
C ASP A 268 -2.71 -0.07 -29.96
N GLU A 269 -1.39 -0.14 -30.17
CA GLU A 269 -0.43 -0.89 -29.35
C GLU A 269 -0.38 -0.38 -27.89
N ASP A 270 -0.88 0.82 -27.61
CA ASP A 270 -0.93 1.44 -26.28
C ASP A 270 -2.36 1.46 -25.67
N SER A 271 -3.35 0.83 -26.30
CA SER A 271 -4.72 0.80 -25.76
C SER A 271 -4.84 -0.05 -24.49
N GLY A 272 -5.79 0.32 -23.63
CA GLY A 272 -6.15 -0.47 -22.45
C GLY A 272 -6.55 -1.90 -22.83
N ALA A 273 -6.55 -2.80 -21.86
CA ALA A 273 -6.95 -4.17 -22.07
C ALA A 273 -8.12 -4.53 -21.16
N THR A 274 -9.18 -5.06 -21.76
CA THR A 274 -10.26 -5.74 -21.05
C THR A 274 -10.03 -7.24 -21.12
N GLY A 275 -10.20 -7.93 -20.00
CA GLY A 275 -10.10 -9.39 -19.96
C GLY A 275 -11.47 -10.03 -20.21
N GLU A 276 -11.53 -10.99 -21.14
CA GLU A 276 -12.67 -11.90 -21.22
C GLU A 276 -12.45 -13.07 -20.24
N PRO A 277 -13.31 -13.24 -19.21
CA PRO A 277 -13.12 -14.31 -18.24
C PRO A 277 -13.31 -15.67 -18.91
N VAL A 278 -12.36 -16.58 -18.72
CA VAL A 278 -12.44 -17.98 -19.20
C VAL A 278 -13.05 -18.86 -18.12
N LEU A 279 -12.67 -18.63 -16.87
CA LEU A 279 -13.25 -19.28 -15.70
C LEU A 279 -13.27 -18.33 -14.50
N ARG A 280 -14.12 -18.67 -13.52
CA ARG A 280 -14.20 -17.99 -12.22
C ARG A 280 -14.33 -18.98 -11.07
N CYS A 281 -13.52 -18.78 -10.04
CA CYS A 281 -13.65 -19.38 -8.72
C CYS A 281 -14.24 -18.34 -7.76
N GLY A 282 -15.56 -18.37 -7.56
CA GLY A 282 -16.26 -17.45 -6.67
C GLY A 282 -16.32 -17.96 -5.23
N ARG A 283 -16.10 -17.08 -4.25
CA ARG A 283 -16.24 -17.39 -2.82
C ARG A 283 -17.01 -16.27 -2.12
N THR A 284 -18.03 -16.63 -1.34
CA THR A 284 -18.78 -15.68 -0.49
C THR A 284 -18.05 -15.37 0.81
N THR A 285 -17.04 -16.16 1.16
CA THR A 285 -16.16 -15.95 2.31
C THR A 285 -14.77 -15.53 1.83
N PRO A 286 -14.13 -14.55 2.47
CA PRO A 286 -12.76 -14.15 2.11
C PRO A 286 -11.80 -15.35 2.15
N PRO A 287 -10.92 -15.52 1.14
CA PRO A 287 -9.77 -16.41 1.25
C PRO A 287 -8.81 -15.88 2.32
N SER A 288 -7.87 -16.70 2.78
CA SER A 288 -6.78 -16.16 3.62
C SER A 288 -5.71 -15.48 2.75
N ALA A 289 -4.96 -14.53 3.31
CA ALA A 289 -3.82 -13.92 2.61
C ALA A 289 -2.76 -14.95 2.18
N ALA A 290 -2.56 -16.00 2.97
CA ALA A 290 -1.66 -17.11 2.61
C ALA A 290 -2.17 -17.93 1.41
N GLU A 291 -3.49 -18.21 1.35
CA GLU A 291 -4.09 -18.90 0.20
C GLU A 291 -3.94 -18.07 -1.09
N LEU A 292 -4.05 -16.74 -0.99
CA LEU A 292 -3.87 -15.84 -2.13
C LEU A 292 -2.40 -15.74 -2.56
N ALA A 293 -1.47 -15.60 -1.62
CA ALA A 293 -0.04 -15.59 -1.92
C ALA A 293 0.40 -16.91 -2.59
N GLU A 294 -0.01 -18.06 -2.04
CA GLU A 294 0.28 -19.38 -2.64
C GLU A 294 -0.31 -19.54 -4.05
N LEU A 295 -1.49 -18.94 -4.31
CA LEU A 295 -2.08 -18.90 -5.64
C LEU A 295 -1.23 -18.06 -6.61
N LEU A 296 -0.84 -16.86 -6.21
CA LEU A 296 -0.03 -15.94 -7.02
C LEU A 296 1.39 -16.50 -7.28
N ASP A 297 2.02 -17.11 -6.29
CA ASP A 297 3.31 -17.78 -6.46
C ASP A 297 3.15 -19.06 -7.31
N GLY A 298 2.01 -19.72 -7.16
CA GLY A 298 1.65 -20.92 -7.90
C GLY A 298 1.39 -20.69 -9.38
N SER A 299 0.99 -19.47 -9.79
CA SER A 299 0.98 -19.05 -11.20
C SER A 299 2.37 -18.65 -11.67
N GLY A 300 3.12 -17.90 -10.84
CA GLY A 300 4.54 -17.63 -10.99
C GLY A 300 4.91 -17.04 -12.36
N GLY A 301 4.06 -16.17 -12.91
CA GLY A 301 4.26 -15.60 -14.24
C GLY A 301 4.31 -16.66 -15.36
N SER A 302 3.64 -17.80 -15.19
CA SER A 302 3.72 -18.92 -16.14
C SER A 302 2.46 -19.04 -16.99
N THR A 303 2.56 -18.67 -18.27
CA THR A 303 1.45 -18.86 -19.23
C THR A 303 1.00 -20.32 -19.34
N ARG A 304 1.94 -21.27 -19.22
CA ARG A 304 1.61 -22.72 -19.22
C ARG A 304 0.71 -23.09 -18.04
N ARG A 305 0.95 -22.49 -16.88
CA ARG A 305 0.17 -22.73 -15.66
C ARG A 305 -1.23 -22.15 -15.78
N LEU A 306 -1.34 -20.94 -16.30
CA LEU A 306 -2.63 -20.30 -16.59
C LEU A 306 -3.45 -21.10 -17.60
N ALA A 307 -2.81 -21.65 -18.64
CA ALA A 307 -3.47 -22.53 -19.62
C ALA A 307 -3.96 -23.86 -19.00
N GLU A 308 -3.17 -24.45 -18.10
CA GLU A 308 -3.59 -25.64 -17.33
C GLU A 308 -4.82 -25.32 -16.48
N TRP A 309 -4.78 -24.21 -15.74
CA TRP A 309 -5.89 -23.76 -14.91
C TRP A 309 -7.13 -23.43 -15.73
N ALA A 310 -6.99 -22.75 -16.87
CA ALA A 310 -8.06 -22.45 -17.82
C ALA A 310 -8.81 -23.70 -18.30
N GLY A 311 -8.19 -24.89 -18.26
CA GLY A 311 -8.81 -26.18 -18.58
C GLY A 311 -9.63 -26.83 -17.46
N THR A 312 -9.63 -26.28 -16.24
CA THR A 312 -10.21 -26.94 -15.05
C THR A 312 -11.75 -26.98 -15.09
N PRO A 313 -12.39 -28.14 -14.97
CA PRO A 313 -13.86 -28.27 -14.98
C PRO A 313 -14.56 -27.55 -13.81
N VAL A 314 -15.82 -27.18 -14.01
CA VAL A 314 -16.68 -26.66 -12.92
C VAL A 314 -16.83 -27.72 -11.83
N GLY A 315 -16.61 -27.32 -10.57
CA GLY A 315 -16.66 -28.19 -9.40
C GLY A 315 -15.30 -28.79 -9.01
N GLU A 316 -14.25 -28.58 -9.81
CA GLU A 316 -12.88 -29.00 -9.50
C GLU A 316 -12.03 -27.82 -9.02
N ALA A 317 -11.04 -28.10 -8.17
CA ALA A 317 -10.07 -27.10 -7.72
C ALA A 317 -8.99 -26.86 -8.78
N LEU A 318 -8.55 -25.61 -8.94
CA LEU A 318 -7.41 -25.29 -9.79
C LEU A 318 -6.20 -26.10 -9.32
N PRO A 319 -5.51 -26.83 -10.22
CA PRO A 319 -4.39 -27.69 -9.87
C PRO A 319 -3.38 -27.06 -8.90
N GLY A 320 -3.25 -27.64 -7.71
CA GLY A 320 -2.32 -27.19 -6.67
C GLY A 320 -2.86 -26.10 -5.74
N THR A 321 -4.16 -25.81 -5.77
CA THR A 321 -4.78 -24.77 -4.93
C THR A 321 -6.08 -25.26 -4.28
N ALA A 322 -6.65 -24.45 -3.39
CA ALA A 322 -7.99 -24.68 -2.82
C ALA A 322 -9.13 -24.01 -3.60
N PHE A 323 -8.84 -23.27 -4.69
CA PHE A 323 -9.84 -22.49 -5.42
C PHE A 323 -10.65 -23.37 -6.37
N VAL A 324 -11.94 -23.56 -6.06
CA VAL A 324 -12.86 -24.39 -6.86
C VAL A 324 -13.52 -23.56 -7.95
N VAL A 325 -13.49 -24.07 -9.18
CA VAL A 325 -14.14 -23.43 -10.33
C VAL A 325 -15.65 -23.47 -10.15
N THR A 326 -16.25 -22.30 -10.02
CA THR A 326 -17.70 -22.13 -9.88
C THR A 326 -18.40 -21.88 -11.21
N LYS A 327 -17.67 -21.34 -12.19
CA LYS A 327 -18.21 -20.98 -13.50
C LYS A 327 -17.11 -21.10 -14.55
N ARG A 328 -17.50 -21.59 -15.71
CA ARG A 328 -16.73 -21.50 -16.95
C ARG A 328 -17.54 -20.66 -17.94
N TYR A 329 -16.83 -19.87 -18.72
CA TYR A 329 -17.42 -19.08 -19.79
C TYR A 329 -17.11 -19.82 -21.09
N GLU A 330 -18.16 -20.12 -21.85
CA GLU A 330 -18.01 -20.71 -23.17
C GLU A 330 -17.51 -19.62 -24.11
N VAL A 331 -16.43 -19.92 -24.84
CA VAL A 331 -15.96 -19.17 -26.00
C VAL A 331 -16.43 -19.91 -27.24
#